data_AF-A0A1M4MXY9-F1
#
_entry.id   AF-A0A1M4MXY9-F1
#
_cell.length_a   1.000
_cell.length_b   1.000
_cell.length_c   1.000
_cell.angle_alpha   90.00
_cell.angle_beta   90.00
_cell.angle_gamma   90.00
#
_symmetry.space_group_name_H-M   'P 1'
#
loop_
_entity.id
_entity.type
_entity.pdbx_description
1 polymer ?
#
loop_
_entity_poly.entity_id
_entity_poly.type
_entity_poly.pdbx_seq_one_letter_code
_entity_poly.pdbx_strand_id
1 'polypeptide(L)'
;MARAADKKPRSEKRRATKHVQKRVTPAAYAAFEKRASDAGYDSPNDYLNAFVLGEELIQQRARQERIKLLAELGKQGSNLNQIARALNKGQVSRLSRDDLRTLEDTAAIHKALMAAVQASLS
;
A
#
# COMPACT_ATOMS: atom_id res chain seq x y z
N MET A 1 -45.46 23.74 -10.18
CA MET A 1 -44.92 22.42 -9.80
C MET A 1 -43.39 22.51 -9.78
N ALA A 2 -42.79 22.89 -8.65
CA ALA A 2 -41.33 22.95 -8.49
C ALA A 2 -40.80 21.53 -8.23
N ARG A 3 -39.87 21.03 -9.06
CA ARG A 3 -39.22 19.74 -8.81
C ARG A 3 -38.25 19.87 -7.63
N ALA A 4 -38.36 18.96 -6.67
CA ALA A 4 -37.47 18.86 -5.53
C ALA A 4 -36.01 18.76 -6.00
N ALA A 5 -35.16 19.68 -5.54
CA ALA A 5 -33.74 19.63 -5.80
C ALA A 5 -33.12 18.44 -5.05
N ASP A 6 -32.60 17.47 -5.78
CA ASP A 6 -31.82 16.35 -5.24
C ASP A 6 -30.65 16.89 -4.39
N LYS A 7 -30.70 16.64 -3.08
CA LYS A 7 -29.71 17.07 -2.08
C LYS A 7 -28.41 16.24 -2.07
N LYS A 8 -28.17 15.38 -3.06
CA LYS A 8 -26.91 14.62 -3.15
C LYS A 8 -25.85 15.47 -3.86
N PRO A 9 -24.65 15.66 -3.27
CA PRO A 9 -23.58 16.34 -3.97
C PRO A 9 -23.31 15.60 -5.29
N ARG A 10 -23.31 16.35 -6.39
CA ARG A 10 -22.99 15.79 -7.72
C ARG A 10 -21.59 15.19 -7.66
N SER A 11 -21.38 14.09 -8.40
CA SER A 11 -20.06 13.45 -8.46
C SER A 11 -18.96 14.45 -8.79
N GLU A 12 -17.77 14.25 -8.21
CA GLU A 12 -16.53 15.01 -8.49
C GLU A 12 -16.37 15.33 -9.98
N LYS A 13 -16.58 14.31 -10.84
CA LYS A 13 -16.51 14.42 -12.29
C LYS A 13 -17.49 15.43 -12.90
N ARG A 14 -18.68 15.63 -12.32
CA ARG A 14 -19.66 16.64 -12.75
C ARG A 14 -19.39 18.03 -12.17
N ARG A 15 -18.53 18.13 -11.15
CA ARG A 15 -18.10 19.39 -10.53
C ARG A 15 -16.79 19.91 -11.14
N ALA A 16 -15.97 19.01 -11.72
CA ALA A 16 -14.80 19.33 -12.51
C ALA A 16 -15.18 20.06 -13.82
N THR A 17 -15.35 21.37 -13.73
CA THR A 17 -15.83 22.25 -14.82
C THR A 17 -14.70 23.01 -15.52
N LYS A 18 -13.47 22.87 -15.04
CA LYS A 18 -12.30 23.57 -15.55
C LYS A 18 -11.31 22.57 -16.14
N HIS A 19 -10.69 22.97 -17.25
CA HIS A 19 -9.62 22.20 -17.89
C HIS A 19 -8.29 22.91 -17.68
N VAL A 20 -7.32 22.17 -17.15
CA VAL A 20 -5.91 22.58 -17.13
C VAL A 20 -5.21 21.81 -18.24
N GLN A 21 -4.62 22.51 -19.21
CA GLN A 21 -3.98 21.91 -20.37
C GLN A 21 -2.60 22.53 -20.59
N LYS A 22 -1.62 21.70 -20.94
CA LYS A 22 -0.28 22.12 -21.34
C LYS A 22 0.17 21.30 -22.55
N ARG A 23 0.61 21.99 -23.61
CA ARG A 23 1.27 21.33 -24.73
C ARG A 23 2.67 20.91 -24.30
N VAL A 24 3.03 19.66 -24.56
CA VAL A 24 4.33 19.07 -24.24
C VAL A 24 4.89 18.36 -25.46
N THR A 25 6.21 18.24 -25.53
CA THR A 25 6.86 17.41 -26.55
C THR A 25 6.67 15.93 -26.23
N PRO A 26 6.79 15.02 -27.22
CA PRO A 26 6.75 13.59 -26.97
C PRO A 26 7.78 13.12 -25.93
N ALA A 27 8.98 13.71 -25.94
CA ALA A 27 10.03 13.39 -24.96
C ALA A 27 9.64 13.81 -23.53
N ALA A 28 9.02 14.99 -23.37
CA ALA A 28 8.55 15.44 -22.06
C ALA A 28 7.36 14.61 -21.55
N TYR A 29 6.50 14.15 -22.46
CA TYR A 29 5.42 13.23 -22.12
C TYR A 29 5.95 11.87 -21.66
N ALA A 30 6.89 11.27 -22.41
CA ALA A 30 7.53 10.02 -22.00
C ALA A 30 8.25 10.13 -20.64
N ALA A 31 8.93 11.26 -20.38
CA ALA A 31 9.54 11.52 -19.07
C ALA A 31 8.49 11.63 -17.96
N PHE A 32 7.30 12.16 -18.24
CA PHE A 32 6.19 12.21 -17.30
C PHE A 32 5.60 10.82 -17.01
N GLU A 33 5.42 9.99 -18.03
CA GLU A 33 4.97 8.59 -17.86
C GLU A 33 5.96 7.80 -17.01
N LYS A 34 7.26 7.99 -17.24
CA LYS A 34 8.29 7.36 -16.41
C LYS A 34 8.19 7.80 -14.94
N ARG A 35 8.02 9.10 -14.67
CA ARG A 35 7.82 9.59 -13.29
C ARG A 35 6.58 9.01 -12.63
N ALA A 36 5.48 8.89 -13.37
CA ALA A 36 4.25 8.27 -12.86
C ALA A 36 4.50 6.81 -12.44
N SER A 37 5.19 6.03 -13.27
CA SER A 37 5.54 4.64 -12.97
C SER A 37 6.51 4.52 -11.78
N ASP A 38 7.54 5.37 -11.74
CA ASP A 38 8.51 5.43 -10.64
C ASP A 38 7.81 5.80 -9.31
N ALA A 39 6.85 6.73 -9.35
CA ALA A 39 6.01 7.10 -8.20
C ALA A 39 4.97 6.02 -7.84
N GLY A 40 4.64 5.13 -8.78
CA GLY A 40 3.81 3.95 -8.56
C GLY A 40 2.35 4.10 -8.86
N TYR A 41 2.06 4.95 -9.83
CA TYR A 41 0.73 5.07 -10.40
C TYR A 41 0.61 4.14 -11.60
N ASP A 42 -0.55 3.50 -11.72
CA ASP A 42 -0.86 2.61 -12.83
C ASP A 42 -1.13 3.40 -14.13
N SER A 43 -1.55 4.67 -14.01
CA SER A 43 -1.74 5.55 -15.16
C SER A 43 -1.10 6.93 -14.97
N PRO A 44 -0.58 7.55 -16.05
CA PRO A 44 -0.11 8.93 -16.02
C PRO A 44 -1.20 9.94 -15.63
N ASN A 45 -2.48 9.62 -15.86
CA ASN A 45 -3.59 10.48 -15.48
C ASN A 45 -3.84 10.49 -13.97
N ASP A 46 -3.70 9.35 -13.29
CA ASP A 46 -3.83 9.29 -11.82
C ASP A 46 -2.70 10.08 -11.15
N TYR A 47 -1.49 9.97 -11.72
CA TYR A 47 -0.34 10.77 -11.31
C TYR A 47 -0.59 12.27 -11.53
N LEU A 48 -1.14 12.65 -12.70
CA LEU A 48 -1.50 14.05 -12.98
C LEU A 48 -2.57 14.56 -11.99
N ASN A 49 -3.58 13.74 -11.70
CA ASN A 49 -4.64 14.10 -10.76
C ASN A 49 -4.06 14.34 -9.36
N ALA A 50 -3.23 13.41 -8.87
CA ALA A 50 -2.56 13.57 -7.59
C ALA A 50 -1.60 14.77 -7.57
N PHE A 51 -0.90 15.05 -8.68
CA PHE A 51 -0.06 16.24 -8.81
C PHE A 51 -0.87 17.54 -8.71
N VAL A 52 -2.00 17.63 -9.43
CA VAL A 52 -2.89 18.80 -9.40
C VAL A 52 -3.52 19.00 -8.03
N LEU A 53 -3.83 17.92 -7.32
CA LEU A 53 -4.38 17.95 -5.95
C LEU A 53 -3.30 18.14 -4.86
N GLY A 54 -2.01 18.05 -5.20
CA GLY A 54 -0.90 18.12 -4.24
C GLY A 54 -0.69 16.85 -3.40
N GLU A 55 -1.27 15.72 -3.83
CA GLU A 55 -1.30 14.45 -3.10
C GLU A 55 -0.21 13.45 -3.54
N GLU A 56 0.58 13.79 -4.56
CA GLU A 56 1.62 12.92 -5.13
C GLU A 56 2.54 12.31 -4.06
N LEU A 57 3.05 13.14 -3.16
CA LEU A 57 3.98 12.73 -2.11
C LEU A 57 3.33 11.79 -1.09
N ILE A 58 2.02 11.91 -0.86
CA ILE A 58 1.28 11.06 0.08
C ILE A 58 1.17 9.64 -0.50
N GLN A 59 0.82 9.52 -1.78
CA GLN A 59 0.69 8.21 -2.44
C GLN A 59 2.04 7.49 -2.57
N GLN A 60 3.11 8.23 -2.87
CA GLN A 60 4.45 7.66 -2.94
C GLN A 60 4.88 7.07 -1.58
N ARG A 61 4.63 7.78 -0.48
CA ARG A 61 4.90 7.27 0.88
C ARG A 61 4.08 6.04 1.20
N ALA A 62 2.78 6.08 0.92
CA ALA A 62 1.89 4.93 1.14
C ALA A 62 2.33 3.69 0.36
N ARG A 63 2.84 3.84 -0.87
CA ARG A 63 3.44 2.74 -1.64
C ARG A 63 4.69 2.18 -0.97
N GLN A 64 5.61 3.03 -0.52
CA GLN A 64 6.84 2.58 0.15
C GLN A 64 6.53 1.81 1.45
N GLU A 65 5.55 2.28 2.22
CA GLU A 65 5.07 1.59 3.43
C GLU A 65 4.47 0.22 3.09
N ARG A 66 3.64 0.12 2.05
CA ARG A 66 3.11 -1.17 1.57
C ARG A 66 4.22 -2.14 1.18
N ILE A 67 5.26 -1.69 0.47
CA ILE A 67 6.40 -2.53 0.09
C ILE A 67 7.13 -3.04 1.34
N LYS A 68 7.36 -2.19 2.35
CA LYS A 68 7.98 -2.59 3.62
C LYS A 68 7.15 -3.64 4.35
N LEU A 69 5.83 -3.44 4.42
CA LEU A 69 4.92 -4.41 5.05
C LEU A 69 4.93 -5.76 4.34
N LEU A 70 4.90 -5.77 3.00
CA LEU A 70 4.99 -7.01 2.21
C LEU A 70 6.31 -7.74 2.44
N ALA A 71 7.43 -7.01 2.51
CA ALA A 71 8.73 -7.60 2.79
C ALA A 71 8.77 -8.24 4.19
N GLU A 72 8.20 -7.57 5.19
CA GLU A 72 8.15 -8.11 6.55
C GLU A 72 7.25 -9.35 6.64
N LEU A 73 6.10 -9.35 5.96
CA LEU A 73 5.23 -10.52 5.87
C LEU A 73 5.96 -11.71 5.21
N GLY A 74 6.76 -11.46 4.17
CA GLY A 74 7.60 -12.47 3.54
C GLY A 74 8.62 -13.10 4.50
N LYS A 75 9.25 -12.29 5.38
CA LYS A 75 10.13 -12.82 6.43
C LYS A 75 9.37 -13.67 7.43
N GLN A 76 8.21 -13.22 7.89
CA GLN A 76 7.38 -13.99 8.82
C GLN A 76 6.97 -15.35 8.24
N GLY A 77 6.57 -15.38 6.96
CA GLY A 77 6.26 -16.63 6.26
C GLY A 77 7.47 -17.57 6.16
N SER A 78 8.67 -17.03 5.90
CA SER A 78 9.92 -17.81 5.90
C SER A 78 10.20 -18.42 7.27
N ASN A 79 10.07 -17.63 8.35
CA ASN A 79 10.26 -18.12 9.72
C ASN A 79 9.29 -19.27 10.03
N LEU A 80 8.00 -19.09 9.75
CA LEU A 80 6.97 -20.14 9.94
C LEU A 80 7.31 -21.43 9.17
N ASN A 81 7.82 -21.31 7.94
CA ASN A 81 8.23 -22.47 7.16
C ASN A 81 9.45 -23.19 7.77
N GLN A 82 10.39 -22.46 8.39
CA GLN A 82 11.52 -23.06 9.10
C GLN A 82 11.06 -23.84 10.32
N ILE A 83 10.13 -23.28 11.11
CA ILE A 83 9.53 -23.94 12.27
C ILE A 83 8.80 -25.22 11.84
N ALA A 84 7.96 -25.13 10.80
CA ALA A 84 7.23 -26.28 10.27
C ALA A 84 8.20 -27.40 9.81
N ARG A 85 9.30 -27.04 9.15
CA ARG A 85 10.34 -28.01 8.76
C ARG A 85 11.04 -28.65 9.96
N ALA A 86 11.33 -27.89 11.00
CA ALA A 86 11.96 -28.42 12.22
C ALA A 86 11.03 -29.40 12.96
N LEU A 87 9.73 -29.06 13.06
CA LEU A 87 8.70 -29.92 13.64
C LEU A 87 8.52 -31.21 12.82
N ASN A 88 8.38 -31.10 11.50
CA ASN A 88 8.16 -32.25 10.60
C ASN A 88 9.31 -33.26 10.60
N LYS A 89 10.53 -32.82 10.94
CA LYS A 89 11.70 -33.71 11.05
C LYS A 89 11.80 -34.39 12.42
N GLY A 90 10.84 -34.18 13.33
CA GLY A 90 10.93 -34.65 14.72
C GLY A 90 12.07 -33.98 15.50
N GLN A 91 12.60 -32.86 15.01
CA GLN A 91 13.77 -32.16 15.54
C GLN A 91 13.38 -31.05 16.53
N VAL A 92 12.29 -31.21 17.26
CA VAL A 92 11.83 -30.22 18.26
C VAL A 92 12.90 -29.97 19.33
N SER A 93 13.69 -31.00 19.66
CA SER A 93 14.86 -30.94 20.56
C SER A 93 16.09 -30.24 19.98
N ARG A 94 16.05 -29.85 18.69
CA ARG A 94 17.13 -29.19 17.96
C ARG A 94 16.83 -27.73 17.63
N LEU A 95 15.63 -27.24 17.96
CA LEU A 95 15.34 -25.81 17.98
C LEU A 95 16.21 -25.19 19.07
N SER A 96 17.13 -24.33 18.64
CA SER A 96 17.93 -23.56 19.57
C SER A 96 17.03 -22.63 20.38
N ARG A 97 17.53 -22.14 21.52
CA ARG A 97 16.84 -21.11 22.31
C ARG A 97 16.52 -19.87 21.46
N ASP A 98 17.35 -19.58 20.47
CA ASP A 98 17.16 -18.46 19.54
C ASP A 98 16.03 -18.71 18.54
N ASP A 99 15.82 -19.96 18.11
CA ASP A 99 14.67 -20.32 17.26
C ASP A 99 13.34 -20.14 18.00
N LEU A 100 13.32 -20.55 19.28
CA LEU A 100 12.15 -20.36 20.16
C LEU A 100 11.89 -18.87 20.46
N ARG A 101 12.96 -18.08 20.63
CA ARG A 101 12.83 -16.63 20.82
C ARG A 101 12.33 -15.93 19.57
N THR A 102 12.84 -16.31 18.40
CA THR A 102 12.37 -15.78 17.10
C THR A 102 10.90 -16.10 16.89
N LEU A 103 10.46 -17.28 17.31
CA LEU A 103 9.06 -17.70 17.34
C LEU A 103 8.18 -16.79 18.20
N GLU A 104 8.59 -16.54 19.45
CA GLU A 104 7.88 -15.68 20.39
C GLU A 104 7.81 -14.23 19.89
N ASP A 105 8.92 -13.69 19.38
CA ASP A 105 8.98 -12.34 18.82
C ASP A 105 8.07 -12.22 17.58
N THR A 106 8.07 -13.23 16.70
CA THR A 106 7.19 -13.28 15.53
C THR A 106 5.71 -13.30 15.94
N ALA A 107 5.35 -14.08 16.97
CA ALA A 107 3.99 -14.15 17.49
C ALA A 107 3.55 -12.83 18.14
N ALA A 108 4.43 -12.16 18.88
CA ALA A 108 4.17 -10.87 19.50
C ALA A 108 3.93 -9.76 18.45
N ILE A 109 4.78 -9.70 17.42
CA ILE A 109 4.63 -8.75 16.31
C ILE A 109 3.33 -8.99 15.55
N HIS A 110 2.98 -10.25 15.26
CA HIS A 110 1.73 -10.60 14.60
C HIS A 110 0.50 -10.15 15.41
N LYS A 111 0.52 -10.35 16.73
CA LYS A 111 -0.56 -9.90 17.63
C LYS A 111 -0.70 -8.38 17.62
N ALA A 112 0.41 -7.65 17.65
CA ALA A 112 0.41 -6.19 17.60
C ALA A 112 -0.12 -5.67 16.25
N LEU A 113 0.27 -6.30 15.14
CA LEU A 113 -0.22 -5.97 13.80
C LEU A 113 -1.74 -6.17 13.69
N MET A 114 -2.26 -7.29 14.17
CA MET A 114 -3.69 -7.57 14.15
C MET A 114 -4.50 -6.58 14.98
N ALA A 115 -3.98 -6.18 16.16
CA ALA A 115 -4.62 -5.15 16.98
C ALA A 115 -4.67 -3.78 16.26
N ALA A 116 -3.58 -3.39 15.58
CA ALA A 116 -3.53 -2.15 14.81
C ALA A 116 -4.49 -2.17 13.61
N VAL A 117 -4.58 -3.30 12.90
CA VAL A 117 -5.54 -3.48 11.79
C VAL A 117 -6.98 -3.39 12.31
N GLN A 118 -7.31 -4.04 13.43
CA GLN A 118 -8.64 -3.99 14.03
C GLN A 118 -9.03 -2.56 14.40
N ALA A 119 -8.11 -1.80 15.03
CA ALA A 119 -8.34 -0.41 15.41
C ALA A 119 -8.51 0.52 14.19
N SER A 120 -7.93 0.17 13.04
CA SER A 120 -8.06 0.94 11.79
C SER A 120 -9.39 0.69 11.06
N LEU A 121 -10.10 -0.39 11.40
CA LEU A 121 -11.39 -0.78 10.85
C LEU A 121 -12.57 -0.38 11.75
N SER A 122 -12.30 0.19 12.91
CA SER A 122 -13.26 0.67 13.92
C SER A 122 -13.50 2.17 13.77
#